data_AF-A0A972GI81-F1
#
_entry.id   AF-A0A972GI81-F1
#
_cell.length_a   1.000
_cell.length_b   1.000
_cell.length_c   1.000
_cell.angle_alpha   90.00
_cell.angle_beta   90.00
_cell.angle_gamma   90.00
#
_symmetry.space_group_name_H-M   'P 1'
#
loop_
_entity.id
_entity.type
_entity.pdbx_description
1 polymer ?
#
loop_
_entity_poly.entity_id
_entity_poly.type
_entity_poly.pdbx_seq_one_letter_code
_entity_poly.pdbx_strand_id
1 'polypeptide(L)'
;MSELSRLERIAKSLIPRIPRGQNRQYQLEDARNIINDLGLQLSPAALAYLVSNSSRLDGFLMDIYHVEQAIGKKVVTEFATIDEQYQPKVYEEEGKIAFSLTWKGKERVFSEYDWEG
;
A
#
# COMPACT_ATOMS: atom_id res chain seq x y z
N MET A 1 -14.00 21.66 -0.65
CA MET A 1 -12.84 20.88 -1.15
C MET A 1 -11.59 21.70 -0.90
N SER A 2 -10.62 21.12 -0.18
CA SER A 2 -9.40 21.81 0.30
C SER A 2 -8.36 21.95 -0.81
N GLU A 3 -7.56 23.04 -0.80
CA GLU A 3 -6.41 23.25 -1.70
C GLU A 3 -5.36 22.15 -1.58
N LEU A 4 -5.27 21.53 -0.41
CA LEU A 4 -4.35 20.42 -0.10
C LEU A 4 -4.63 19.21 -0.99
N SER A 5 -5.90 18.83 -1.14
CA SER A 5 -6.33 17.73 -2.04
C SER A 5 -6.05 18.06 -3.51
N ARG A 6 -6.01 19.35 -3.87
CA ARG A 6 -5.71 19.81 -5.23
C ARG A 6 -4.21 19.71 -5.52
N LEU A 7 -3.37 20.04 -4.54
CA LEU A 7 -1.91 19.90 -4.61
C LEU A 7 -1.47 18.43 -4.65
N GLU A 8 -2.05 17.57 -3.82
CA GLU A 8 -1.80 16.12 -3.86
C GLU A 8 -2.09 15.54 -5.24
N ARG A 9 -3.19 15.97 -5.87
CA ARG A 9 -3.55 15.53 -7.22
C ARG A 9 -2.57 16.00 -8.29
N ILE A 10 -2.04 17.22 -8.18
CA ILE A 10 -1.04 17.76 -9.11
C ILE A 10 0.29 17.02 -8.93
N ALA A 11 0.73 16.81 -7.70
CA ALA A 11 1.93 16.04 -7.39
C ALA A 11 1.84 14.59 -7.93
N LYS A 12 0.68 13.93 -7.73
CA LYS A 12 0.40 12.59 -8.27
C LYS A 12 0.39 12.52 -9.80
N SER A 13 0.14 13.64 -10.49
CA SER A 13 0.10 13.73 -11.96
C SER A 13 1.47 13.96 -12.63
N LEU A 14 2.47 14.44 -11.88
CA LEU A 14 3.81 14.74 -12.39
C LEU A 14 4.74 13.53 -12.41
N ILE A 15 4.39 12.46 -11.70
CA ILE A 15 5.12 11.19 -11.71
C ILE A 15 4.64 10.40 -12.94
N PRO A 16 5.49 10.11 -13.93
CA PRO A 16 5.08 9.35 -15.11
C PRO A 16 4.63 7.94 -14.70
N ARG A 17 3.33 7.67 -14.85
CA ARG A 17 2.69 6.39 -14.53
C ARG A 17 2.60 5.55 -15.80
N ILE A 18 3.48 4.56 -15.95
CA ILE A 18 3.41 3.59 -17.05
C ILE A 18 2.38 2.51 -16.66
N PRO A 19 1.23 2.40 -17.34
CA PRO A 19 0.21 1.41 -17.01
C PRO A 19 0.74 -0.02 -17.24
N ARG A 20 0.47 -0.92 -16.30
CA ARG A 20 0.92 -2.31 -16.34
C ARG A 20 -0.17 -3.24 -16.88
N GLY A 21 0.23 -4.27 -17.63
CA GLY A 21 -0.67 -5.35 -18.03
C GLY A 21 -1.18 -6.15 -16.83
N GLN A 22 -2.49 -6.40 -16.77
CA GLN A 22 -3.23 -6.97 -15.63
C GLN A 22 -2.76 -8.35 -15.11
N ASN A 23 -1.88 -9.06 -15.82
CA ASN A 23 -1.51 -10.47 -15.55
C ASN A 23 -0.06 -10.70 -15.09
N ARG A 24 0.69 -9.66 -14.71
CA ARG A 24 2.06 -9.85 -14.21
C ARG A 24 2.09 -10.16 -12.72
N GLN A 25 3.04 -10.99 -12.31
CA GLN A 25 3.40 -11.13 -10.89
C GLN A 25 3.92 -9.78 -10.37
N TYR A 26 3.61 -9.46 -9.12
CA TYR A 26 4.12 -8.27 -8.46
C TYR A 26 5.62 -8.42 -8.27
N GLN A 27 6.32 -7.30 -8.40
CA GLN A 27 7.75 -7.18 -8.18
C GLN A 27 8.01 -6.38 -6.91
N LEU A 28 9.22 -6.44 -6.38
CA LEU A 28 9.62 -5.67 -5.21
C LEU A 28 9.41 -4.16 -5.39
N GLU A 29 9.56 -3.65 -6.62
CA GLU A 29 9.26 -2.26 -6.97
C GLU A 29 7.77 -1.92 -6.81
N ASP A 30 6.87 -2.89 -7.02
CA ASP A 30 5.43 -2.69 -6.76
C ASP A 30 5.16 -2.57 -5.28
N ALA A 31 5.78 -3.43 -4.46
CA ALA A 31 5.67 -3.33 -3.01
C ALA A 31 6.10 -1.94 -2.54
N ARG A 32 7.24 -1.43 -3.04
CA ARG A 32 7.71 -0.07 -2.72
C ARG A 32 6.71 0.99 -3.14
N ASN A 33 6.14 0.90 -4.35
CA ASN A 33 5.18 1.89 -4.83
C ASN A 33 3.89 1.90 -4.01
N ILE A 34 3.37 0.72 -3.68
CA ILE A 34 2.16 0.56 -2.86
C ILE A 34 2.42 1.10 -1.45
N ILE A 35 3.52 0.68 -0.82
CA ILE A 35 3.89 1.14 0.52
C ILE A 35 4.14 2.65 0.52
N ASN A 36 4.73 3.23 -0.52
CA ASN A 36 4.93 4.69 -0.62
C ASN A 36 3.62 5.46 -0.80
N ASP A 37 2.66 4.95 -1.58
CA ASP A 37 1.34 5.60 -1.75
C ASP A 37 0.55 5.58 -0.44
N LEU A 38 0.61 4.46 0.30
CA LEU A 38 0.02 4.32 1.64
C LEU A 38 0.80 5.10 2.71
N GLY A 39 2.12 5.16 2.54
CA GLY A 39 3.09 5.71 3.49
C GLY A 39 3.10 7.23 3.59
N LEU A 40 2.30 7.94 2.79
CA LEU A 40 2.00 9.35 3.06
C LEU A 40 1.37 9.57 4.44
N GLN A 41 0.83 8.50 5.05
CA GLN A 41 0.25 8.50 6.39
C GLN A 41 1.23 7.99 7.49
N LEU A 42 2.45 7.58 7.12
CA LEU A 42 3.48 7.04 8.02
C LEU A 42 4.56 8.06 8.34
N SER A 43 5.24 7.88 9.47
CA SER A 43 6.50 8.56 9.74
C SER A 43 7.60 8.16 8.74
N PRO A 44 8.54 9.06 8.41
CA PRO A 44 9.65 8.73 7.51
C PRO A 44 10.50 7.55 8.00
N ALA A 45 10.60 7.36 9.33
CA ALA A 45 11.34 6.24 9.93
C ALA A 45 10.62 4.90 9.70
N ALA A 46 9.30 4.85 9.90
CA ALA A 46 8.47 3.68 9.60
C ALA A 46 8.53 3.32 8.11
N LEU A 47 8.46 4.32 7.23
CA LEU A 47 8.56 4.11 5.80
C LEU A 47 9.92 3.54 5.40
N ALA A 48 11.01 4.14 5.88
CA ALA A 48 12.38 3.68 5.63
C ALA A 48 12.61 2.27 6.18
N TYR A 49 12.05 1.97 7.36
CA TYR A 49 12.03 0.63 7.93
C TYR A 49 11.45 -0.34 6.91
N LEU A 50 10.21 -0.16 6.46
CA LEU A 50 9.56 -1.10 5.54
C LEU A 50 10.26 -1.26 4.18
N VAL A 51 10.68 -0.17 3.54
CA VAL A 51 11.17 -0.22 2.14
C VAL A 51 12.64 -0.63 2.00
N SER A 52 13.40 -0.61 3.09
CA SER A 52 14.85 -0.90 3.08
C SER A 52 15.20 -2.39 3.04
N ASN A 53 14.24 -3.28 3.24
CA ASN A 53 14.49 -4.72 3.34
C ASN A 53 13.60 -5.51 2.38
N SER A 54 14.24 -6.22 1.45
CA SER A 54 13.57 -7.03 0.44
C SER A 54 12.68 -8.12 1.00
N SER A 55 13.03 -8.75 2.12
CA SER A 55 12.20 -9.78 2.74
C SER A 55 10.88 -9.24 3.27
N ARG A 56 10.85 -7.99 3.75
CA ARG A 56 9.61 -7.33 4.17
C ARG A 56 8.76 -6.91 2.98
N LEU A 57 9.39 -6.43 1.92
CA LEU A 57 8.70 -6.15 0.66
C LEU A 57 8.08 -7.42 0.04
N ASP A 58 8.80 -8.55 0.05
CA ASP A 58 8.27 -9.84 -0.39
C ASP A 58 7.11 -10.31 0.50
N GLY A 59 7.26 -10.20 1.83
CA GLY A 59 6.18 -10.50 2.78
C GLY A 59 4.91 -9.69 2.50
N PHE A 60 5.06 -8.38 2.30
CA PHE A 60 3.97 -7.48 1.94
C PHE A 60 3.23 -7.93 0.65
N LEU A 61 3.98 -8.36 -0.38
CA LEU A 61 3.36 -8.86 -1.61
C LEU A 61 2.62 -10.18 -1.40
N MET A 62 3.17 -11.09 -0.58
CA MET A 62 2.47 -12.33 -0.22
C MET A 62 1.16 -12.04 0.50
N ASP A 63 1.15 -11.08 1.42
CA ASP A 63 -0.07 -10.65 2.11
C ASP A 63 -1.10 -10.07 1.14
N ILE A 64 -0.66 -9.26 0.17
CA ILE A 64 -1.54 -8.78 -0.92
C ILE A 64 -2.11 -9.96 -1.71
N TYR A 65 -1.30 -10.94 -2.09
CA TYR A 65 -1.80 -12.12 -2.80
C TYR A 65 -2.84 -12.88 -1.99
N HIS A 66 -2.63 -13.05 -0.68
CA HIS A 66 -3.60 -13.70 0.20
C HIS A 66 -4.92 -12.94 0.30
N VAL A 67 -4.85 -11.61 0.38
CA VAL A 67 -6.02 -10.74 0.32
C VAL A 67 -6.77 -10.90 -0.99
N GLU A 68 -6.08 -10.81 -2.12
CA GLU A 68 -6.69 -10.91 -3.45
C GLU A 68 -7.35 -12.27 -3.66
N GLN A 69 -6.73 -13.35 -3.18
CA GLN A 69 -7.33 -14.68 -3.17
C GLN A 69 -8.59 -14.74 -2.31
N ALA A 70 -8.59 -14.15 -1.12
CA ALA A 70 -9.74 -14.13 -0.23
C ALA A 70 -10.91 -13.28 -0.77
N ILE A 71 -10.60 -12.20 -1.48
CA ILE A 71 -11.61 -11.32 -2.10
C ILE A 71 -12.08 -11.91 -3.45
N GLY A 72 -11.24 -12.67 -4.15
CA GLY A 72 -11.50 -13.23 -5.47
C GLY A 72 -11.30 -12.23 -6.62
N LYS A 73 -10.66 -11.09 -6.37
CA LYS A 73 -10.33 -10.07 -7.36
C LYS A 73 -9.07 -9.29 -6.97
N LYS A 74 -8.48 -8.63 -7.96
CA LYS A 74 -7.36 -7.71 -7.77
C LYS A 74 -7.76 -6.55 -6.86
N VAL A 75 -6.90 -6.25 -5.89
CA VAL A 75 -7.01 -5.06 -5.03
C VAL A 75 -6.04 -3.98 -5.44
N VAL A 76 -4.95 -4.35 -6.14
CA VAL A 76 -3.97 -3.42 -6.66
C VAL A 76 -4.35 -2.96 -8.07
N THR A 77 -4.26 -1.66 -8.31
CA THR A 77 -4.48 -1.04 -9.62
C THR A 77 -3.31 -1.33 -10.58
N GLU A 78 -3.49 -0.96 -11.86
CA GLU A 78 -2.41 -1.03 -12.86
C GLU A 78 -1.19 -0.15 -12.53
N PHE A 79 -1.33 0.77 -11.56
CA PHE A 79 -0.29 1.71 -11.13
C PHE A 79 0.45 1.27 -9.87
N ALA A 80 0.26 0.02 -9.42
CA ALA A 80 0.83 -0.47 -8.16
C ALA A 80 0.41 0.40 -6.96
N THR A 81 -0.90 0.65 -6.85
CA THR A 81 -1.54 1.27 -5.67
C THR A 81 -2.73 0.42 -5.26
N ILE A 82 -3.15 0.46 -3.99
CA ILE A 82 -4.41 -0.21 -3.60
C ILE A 82 -5.59 0.64 -4.10
N ASP A 83 -6.60 -0.01 -4.66
CA ASP A 83 -7.81 0.66 -5.14
C ASP A 83 -8.59 1.29 -3.98
N GLU A 84 -8.92 2.58 -4.14
CA GLU A 84 -9.63 3.39 -3.14
C GLU A 84 -10.99 2.81 -2.75
N GLN A 85 -11.61 1.96 -3.59
CA GLN A 85 -12.86 1.27 -3.27
C GLN A 85 -12.75 0.41 -2.00
N TYR A 86 -11.54 -0.05 -1.66
CA TYR A 86 -11.27 -0.84 -0.47
C TYR A 86 -10.86 0.01 0.73
N GLN A 87 -10.88 1.35 0.63
CA GLN A 87 -10.54 2.26 1.75
C GLN A 87 -9.29 1.82 2.51
N PRO A 88 -8.12 1.71 1.83
CA PRO A 88 -6.92 1.26 2.48
C PRO A 88 -6.50 2.25 3.58
N LYS A 89 -6.07 1.73 4.73
CA LYS A 89 -5.53 2.54 5.82
C LYS A 89 -4.22 1.98 6.31
N VAL A 90 -3.44 2.87 6.91
CA VAL A 90 -2.23 2.50 7.62
C VAL A 90 -2.35 2.92 9.08
N TYR A 91 -1.88 2.06 9.95
CA TYR A 91 -1.79 2.29 11.39
C TYR A 91 -0.34 2.24 11.81
N GLU A 92 0.07 3.26 12.56
CA GLU A 92 1.36 3.36 13.21
C GLU A 92 1.08 3.60 14.70
N GLU A 93 1.20 2.53 15.49
CA GLU A 93 0.97 2.56 16.94
C GLU A 93 2.19 1.94 17.64
N GLU A 94 2.54 2.42 18.83
CA GLU A 94 3.74 2.09 19.61
C GLU A 94 4.29 0.66 19.38
N GLY A 95 5.29 0.53 18.51
CA GLY A 95 5.95 -0.75 18.25
C GLY A 95 5.46 -1.51 17.01
N LYS A 96 4.49 -0.98 16.24
CA LYS A 96 3.82 -1.70 15.15
C LYS A 96 3.40 -0.83 13.98
N ILE A 97 3.50 -1.41 12.78
CA ILE A 97 2.93 -0.86 11.55
C ILE A 97 1.94 -1.88 11.00
N ALA A 98 0.72 -1.45 10.70
CA ALA A 98 -0.31 -2.32 10.13
C ALA A 98 -0.97 -1.69 8.91
N PHE A 99 -1.31 -2.54 7.93
CA PHE A 99 -2.02 -2.16 6.73
C PHE A 99 -3.39 -2.84 6.71
N SER A 100 -4.44 -2.06 6.46
CA SER A 100 -5.80 -2.57 6.42
C SER A 100 -6.53 -2.17 5.14
N LEU A 101 -7.60 -2.91 4.87
CA LEU A 101 -8.57 -2.62 3.83
C LEU A 101 -9.97 -2.99 4.30
N THR A 102 -10.97 -2.33 3.74
CA THR A 102 -12.38 -2.58 3.97
C THR A 102 -12.97 -3.41 2.83
N TRP A 103 -13.55 -4.56 3.17
CA TRP A 103 -14.27 -5.43 2.24
C TRP A 103 -15.64 -5.82 2.81
N LYS A 104 -16.71 -5.65 2.01
CA LYS A 104 -18.09 -5.93 2.43
C LYS A 104 -18.48 -5.23 3.75
N GLY A 105 -17.99 -4.01 3.95
CA GLY A 105 -18.24 -3.22 5.16
C GLY A 105 -17.47 -3.68 6.41
N LYS A 106 -16.52 -4.60 6.28
CA LYS A 106 -15.64 -5.03 7.37
C LYS A 106 -14.21 -4.62 7.06
N GLU A 107 -13.60 -3.91 7.99
CA GLU A 107 -12.18 -3.62 7.95
C GLU A 107 -11.38 -4.86 8.34
N ARG A 108 -10.29 -5.12 7.62
CA ARG A 108 -9.39 -6.25 7.84
C ARG A 108 -7.96 -5.79 7.69
N VAL A 109 -7.17 -6.02 8.73
CA VAL A 109 -5.71 -5.90 8.66
C VAL A 109 -5.18 -7.08 7.85
N PHE A 110 -4.32 -6.79 6.89
CA PHE A 110 -3.75 -7.80 6.01
C PHE A 110 -2.24 -7.97 6.15
N SER A 111 -1.53 -6.96 6.67
CA SER A 111 -0.09 -7.01 6.87
C SER A 111 0.26 -6.25 8.15
N GLU A 112 1.12 -6.84 8.98
CA GLU A 112 1.56 -6.29 10.26
C GLU A 112 3.07 -6.48 10.43
N TYR A 113 3.73 -5.48 10.99
CA TYR A 113 5.17 -5.47 11.22
C TYR A 113 5.45 -4.98 12.64
N ASP A 114 6.25 -5.73 13.38
CA ASP A 114 6.84 -5.24 14.62
C ASP A 114 7.93 -4.21 14.25
N TRP A 115 7.79 -2.98 14.75
CA TRP A 115 8.65 -1.84 14.47
C TRP A 115 8.93 -1.08 15.76
N GLU A 116 10.10 -1.32 16.36
CA GLU A 116 10.63 -0.48 17.42
C GLU A 116 11.15 0.81 16.79
N GLY A 117 10.36 1.88 16.91
CA GLY A 117 10.62 3.20 16.32
C GLY A 117 11.98 3.80 16.66
#